data_AF-A0A0M3UK68-F1
#
_entry.id   AF-A0A0M3UK68-F1
#
_cell.length_a   1.000
_cell.length_b   1.000
_cell.length_c   1.000
_cell.angle_alpha   90.00
_cell.angle_beta   90.00
_cell.angle_gamma   90.00
#
_symmetry.space_group_name_H-M   'P 1'
#
loop_
_entity.id
_entity.type
_entity.pdbx_description
1 polymer ?
#
loop_
_entity_poly.entity_id
_entity_poly.type
_entity_poly.pdbx_seq_one_letter_code
_entity_poly.pdbx_strand_id
1 'polypeptide(L)'
;LVRGQEVTDTGDPIRVPVGEGTLGRIINVIGEPIDEAGPIKAEGVRAIHQEAPTYTDQSTEAEILVTGIKVVDLLAPYAKGGKIGLFGGAGVGKTVLIQELINNVAKAHGGYSVFAGVGERTREGNDLYHEFIESKVNADPHNPDPSVKSKCALVFGQMNEPPGARARVGLTGLTVA
;
A
#
# COMPACT_ATOMS: atom_id res chain seq x y z
N LEU A 1 -27.70 -10.25 -9.18
CA LEU A 1 -27.34 -10.41 -10.61
C LEU A 1 -28.38 -11.30 -11.28
N VAL A 2 -29.08 -10.76 -12.28
CA VAL A 2 -30.08 -11.50 -13.07
C VAL A 2 -29.77 -11.32 -14.56
N ARG A 3 -30.18 -12.30 -15.37
CA ARG A 3 -30.04 -12.18 -16.83
C ARG A 3 -30.88 -11.00 -17.32
N GLY A 4 -30.30 -10.19 -18.22
CA GLY A 4 -30.95 -8.99 -18.76
C GLY A 4 -30.78 -7.73 -17.91
N GLN A 5 -30.00 -7.76 -16.83
CA GLN A 5 -29.64 -6.57 -16.08
C GLN A 5 -28.77 -5.64 -16.96
N GLU A 6 -29.11 -4.35 -17.01
CA GLU A 6 -28.35 -3.35 -17.75
C GLU A 6 -26.94 -3.19 -17.17
N VAL A 7 -25.95 -3.03 -18.05
CA VAL A 7 -24.55 -2.81 -17.71
C VAL A 7 -24.06 -1.61 -18.50
N THR A 8 -23.40 -0.67 -17.82
CA THR A 8 -22.82 0.52 -18.45
C THR A 8 -21.31 0.33 -18.60
N ASP A 9 -20.81 0.52 -19.82
CA ASP A 9 -19.38 0.58 -20.08
C ASP A 9 -18.81 1.92 -19.61
N THR A 10 -17.75 1.87 -18.80
CA THR A 10 -17.04 3.05 -18.32
C THR A 10 -16.07 3.63 -19.36
N GLY A 11 -15.74 2.87 -20.41
CA GLY A 11 -14.78 3.26 -21.46
C GLY A 11 -13.30 3.23 -21.02
N ASP A 12 -13.04 3.16 -19.72
CA ASP A 12 -11.73 3.07 -19.10
C ASP A 12 -11.59 1.76 -18.30
N PRO A 13 -10.34 1.28 -18.07
CA PRO A 13 -10.07 0.29 -17.04
C PRO A 13 -10.48 0.77 -15.65
N ILE A 14 -10.38 -0.09 -14.62
CA ILE A 14 -10.58 0.35 -13.23
C ILE A 14 -9.62 1.49 -12.91
N ARG A 15 -10.17 2.61 -12.42
CA ARG A 15 -9.43 3.82 -12.03
C ARG A 15 -9.53 4.04 -10.53
N VAL A 16 -8.41 4.38 -9.92
CA VAL A 16 -8.30 4.53 -8.46
C VAL A 16 -7.75 5.91 -8.11
N PRO A 17 -8.13 6.48 -6.95
CA PRO A 17 -7.61 7.75 -6.49
C PRO A 17 -6.12 7.66 -6.18
N VAL A 18 -5.37 8.71 -6.53
CA VAL A 18 -3.92 8.84 -6.27
C VAL A 18 -3.59 10.24 -5.73
N GLY A 19 -2.37 10.41 -5.24
CA GLY A 19 -1.86 11.65 -4.63
C GLY A 19 -1.82 11.58 -3.10
N GLU A 20 -1.39 12.66 -2.45
CA GLU A 20 -1.17 12.67 -1.01
C GLU A 20 -2.46 12.46 -0.20
N GLY A 21 -3.62 12.72 -0.81
CA GLY A 21 -4.93 12.48 -0.19
C GLY A 21 -5.24 11.01 0.13
N THR A 22 -4.50 10.04 -0.43
CA THR A 22 -4.66 8.61 -0.11
C THR A 22 -3.88 8.18 1.14
N LEU A 23 -2.96 9.02 1.63
CA LEU A 23 -2.13 8.71 2.79
C LEU A 23 -2.99 8.60 4.06
N GLY A 24 -2.79 7.52 4.81
CA GLY A 24 -3.57 7.22 6.01
C GLY A 24 -4.94 6.61 5.74
N ARG A 25 -5.33 6.46 4.47
CA ARG A 25 -6.63 5.90 4.08
C ARG A 25 -6.52 4.41 3.81
N ILE A 26 -7.64 3.71 3.98
CA ILE A 26 -7.80 2.32 3.52
C ILE A 26 -8.69 2.30 2.27
N ILE A 27 -8.15 1.80 1.16
CA ILE A 27 -8.90 1.66 -0.10
C ILE A 27 -9.04 0.20 -0.53
N ASN A 28 -10.16 -0.10 -1.19
CA ASN A 28 -10.39 -1.40 -1.80
C ASN A 28 -9.80 -1.47 -3.23
N VAL A 29 -9.98 -2.62 -3.88
CA VAL A 29 -9.48 -2.88 -5.24
C VAL A 29 -9.96 -1.87 -6.31
N ILE A 30 -11.16 -1.30 -6.16
CA ILE A 30 -11.73 -0.31 -7.10
C ILE A 30 -11.49 1.13 -6.66
N GLY A 31 -10.73 1.35 -5.57
CA GLY A 31 -10.34 2.68 -5.11
C GLY A 31 -11.35 3.36 -4.18
N GLU A 32 -12.36 2.65 -3.70
CA GLU A 32 -13.30 3.19 -2.72
C GLU A 32 -12.71 3.12 -1.30
N PRO A 33 -12.90 4.15 -0.47
CA PRO A 33 -12.49 4.12 0.93
C PRO A 33 -13.36 3.14 1.73
N ILE A 34 -12.72 2.32 2.57
CA ILE A 34 -13.37 1.34 3.45
C ILE A 34 -13.06 1.58 4.95
N ASP A 35 -12.53 2.76 5.27
CA ASP A 35 -12.14 3.19 6.62
C ASP A 35 -13.17 4.10 7.30
N GLU A 36 -14.38 4.24 6.72
CA GLU A 36 -15.47 5.07 7.22
C GLU A 36 -15.10 6.56 7.44
N ALA A 37 -13.96 7.03 6.91
CA ALA A 37 -13.46 8.40 7.06
C ALA A 37 -13.95 9.37 5.97
N GLY A 38 -15.08 9.04 5.32
CA GLY A 38 -15.64 9.81 4.21
C GLY A 38 -14.86 9.69 2.89
N PRO A 39 -15.14 10.55 1.90
CA PRO A 39 -14.50 10.46 0.59
C PRO A 39 -13.00 10.82 0.63
N ILE A 40 -12.24 10.30 -0.33
CA ILE A 40 -10.81 10.62 -0.48
C ILE A 40 -10.66 11.91 -1.28
N LYS A 41 -9.92 12.87 -0.75
CA LYS A 41 -9.55 14.11 -1.45
C LYS A 41 -8.38 13.82 -2.40
N ALA A 42 -8.64 13.08 -3.47
CA ALA A 42 -7.64 12.69 -4.43
C ALA A 42 -7.17 13.87 -5.29
N GLU A 43 -5.89 13.89 -5.65
CA GLU A 43 -5.33 14.85 -6.61
C GLU A 43 -5.67 14.45 -8.05
N GLY A 44 -5.89 13.16 -8.27
CA GLY A 44 -6.32 12.61 -9.55
C GLY A 44 -6.75 11.16 -9.44
N VAL A 45 -7.15 10.59 -10.57
CA VAL A 45 -7.52 9.18 -10.71
C VAL A 45 -6.71 8.54 -11.84
N ARG A 46 -6.06 7.40 -11.56
CA ARG A 46 -5.23 6.66 -12.52
C ARG A 46 -5.76 5.25 -12.76
N ALA A 47 -5.60 4.76 -13.99
CA ALA A 47 -5.98 3.39 -14.34
C ALA A 47 -4.99 2.38 -13.75
N ILE A 48 -5.49 1.25 -13.22
CA ILE A 48 -4.65 0.22 -12.60
C ILE A 48 -3.82 -0.60 -13.60
N HIS A 49 -4.15 -0.49 -14.88
CA HIS A 49 -3.40 -1.10 -15.98
C HIS A 49 -2.53 -0.05 -16.63
N GLN A 50 -1.22 -0.21 -16.48
CA GLN A 50 -0.18 0.65 -17.04
C GLN A 50 0.93 -0.23 -17.62
N GLU A 51 1.55 0.23 -18.70
CA GLU A 51 2.75 -0.41 -19.23
C GLU A 51 3.92 -0.27 -18.26
N ALA A 52 4.85 -1.23 -18.30
CA ALA A 52 6.08 -1.13 -17.53
C ALA A 52 6.95 0.03 -18.04
N PRO A 53 7.81 0.63 -17.18
CA PRO A 53 8.78 1.63 -17.62
C PRO A 53 9.64 1.12 -18.78
N THR A 54 9.95 2.00 -19.73
CA THR A 54 10.75 1.63 -20.89
C THR A 54 12.19 1.35 -20.48
N TYR A 55 12.96 0.69 -21.36
CA TYR A 55 14.38 0.42 -21.09
C TYR A 55 15.19 1.70 -20.82
N THR A 56 14.84 2.81 -21.50
CA THR A 56 15.50 4.11 -21.33
C THR A 56 15.18 4.79 -20.00
N ASP A 57 14.09 4.42 -19.33
CA ASP A 57 13.69 4.98 -18.04
C ASP A 57 14.31 4.22 -16.85
N GLN A 58 15.01 3.11 -17.10
CA GLN A 58 15.61 2.30 -16.05
C GLN A 58 16.91 2.93 -15.55
N SER A 59 16.99 3.21 -14.25
CA SER A 59 18.24 3.63 -13.62
C SER A 59 19.21 2.47 -13.53
N THR A 60 20.48 2.73 -13.83
CA THR A 60 21.59 1.78 -13.71
C THR A 60 22.39 1.95 -12.41
N GLU A 61 22.02 2.91 -11.56
CA GLU A 61 22.75 3.22 -10.33
C GLU A 61 22.40 2.22 -9.22
N ALA A 62 23.43 1.69 -8.57
CA ALA A 62 23.29 0.81 -7.42
C ALA A 62 23.53 1.62 -6.13
N GLU A 63 22.45 2.01 -5.46
CA GLU A 63 22.49 2.66 -4.15
C GLU A 63 21.97 1.74 -3.05
N ILE A 64 22.58 1.78 -1.87
CA ILE A 64 22.10 1.03 -0.71
C ILE A 64 20.96 1.81 -0.03
N LEU A 65 19.86 1.12 0.24
CA LEU A 65 18.79 1.57 1.12
C LEU A 65 19.11 1.12 2.55
N VAL A 66 19.56 2.06 3.38
CA VAL A 66 19.81 1.81 4.80
C VAL A 66 18.48 1.67 5.54
N THR A 67 18.26 0.51 6.15
CA THR A 67 16.99 0.14 6.80
C THR A 67 16.97 0.39 8.30
N GLY A 68 18.15 0.50 8.94
CA GLY A 68 18.30 0.59 10.40
C GLY A 68 18.26 -0.77 11.09
N ILE A 69 18.08 -1.87 10.35
CA ILE A 69 17.99 -3.23 10.88
C ILE A 69 19.35 -3.90 10.69
N LYS A 70 20.09 -4.09 11.79
CA LYS A 70 21.48 -4.58 11.79
C LYS A 70 21.70 -5.83 10.91
N VAL A 71 20.83 -6.83 11.01
CA VAL A 71 21.00 -8.08 10.25
C VAL A 71 20.77 -7.87 8.75
N VAL A 72 19.85 -6.98 8.38
CA VAL A 72 19.56 -6.63 6.98
C VAL A 72 20.70 -5.79 6.43
N ASP A 73 21.04 -4.69 7.09
CA ASP A 73 22.07 -3.76 6.62
C ASP A 73 23.47 -4.39 6.54
N LEU A 74 23.78 -5.39 7.38
CA LEU A 74 25.07 -6.06 7.40
C LEU A 74 25.15 -7.26 6.44
N LEU A 75 24.17 -8.17 6.47
CA LEU A 75 24.27 -9.46 5.78
C LEU A 75 23.56 -9.48 4.42
N ALA A 76 22.50 -8.70 4.27
CA ALA A 76 21.65 -8.69 3.06
C ALA A 76 21.14 -7.27 2.78
N PRO A 77 22.04 -6.31 2.49
CA PRO A 77 21.68 -4.91 2.32
C PRO A 77 20.71 -4.73 1.17
N TYR A 78 19.71 -3.87 1.37
CA TYR A 78 18.69 -3.59 0.36
C TYR A 78 19.21 -2.58 -0.65
N ALA A 79 18.92 -2.81 -1.93
CA ALA A 79 19.18 -1.85 -2.99
C ALA A 79 17.99 -0.90 -3.13
N LYS A 80 18.24 0.41 -3.21
CA LYS A 80 17.22 1.42 -3.49
C LYS A 80 16.65 1.20 -4.89
N GLY A 81 15.32 1.21 -5.01
CA GLY A 81 14.63 0.82 -6.26
C GLY A 81 14.65 -0.68 -6.57
N GLY A 82 15.26 -1.49 -5.70
CA GLY A 82 15.31 -2.94 -5.83
C GLY A 82 13.99 -3.63 -5.43
N LYS A 83 13.88 -4.91 -5.80
CA LYS A 83 12.78 -5.79 -5.38
C LYS A 83 13.28 -6.70 -4.25
N ILE A 84 12.55 -6.75 -3.15
CA ILE A 84 12.93 -7.49 -1.95
C ILE A 84 11.85 -8.54 -1.65
N GLY A 85 12.27 -9.77 -1.36
CA GLY A 85 11.39 -10.85 -0.94
C GLY A 85 11.58 -11.21 0.53
N LEU A 86 10.51 -11.20 1.31
CA LEU A 86 10.49 -11.66 2.70
C LEU A 86 9.89 -13.07 2.78
N PHE A 87 10.76 -14.08 2.74
CA PHE A 87 10.35 -15.48 2.78
C PHE A 87 10.28 -16.00 4.21
N GLY A 88 9.15 -16.63 4.58
CA GLY A 88 9.01 -17.22 5.90
C GLY A 88 7.63 -17.82 6.17
N GLY A 89 7.55 -18.69 7.17
CA GLY A 89 6.31 -19.36 7.58
C GLY A 89 5.31 -18.45 8.30
N ALA A 90 4.21 -19.03 8.78
CA ALA A 90 3.27 -18.32 9.65
C ALA A 90 3.94 -18.02 11.01
N GLY A 91 3.67 -16.84 11.58
CA GLY A 91 4.14 -16.48 12.93
C GLY A 91 5.63 -16.10 13.06
N VAL A 92 6.40 -16.06 11.97
CA VAL A 92 7.84 -15.70 12.02
C VAL A 92 8.12 -14.19 12.09
N GLY A 93 7.09 -13.36 12.24
CA GLY A 93 7.25 -11.90 12.37
C GLY A 93 7.39 -11.13 11.05
N LYS A 94 6.96 -11.67 9.90
CA LYS A 94 7.03 -10.97 8.60
C LYS A 94 6.34 -9.60 8.62
N THR A 95 5.12 -9.55 9.14
CA THR A 95 4.33 -8.31 9.22
C THR A 95 5.04 -7.29 10.11
N VAL A 96 5.50 -7.70 11.29
CA VAL A 96 6.27 -6.85 12.21
C VAL A 96 7.52 -6.27 11.53
N LEU A 97 8.23 -7.08 10.74
CA LEU A 97 9.40 -6.60 9.99
C LEU A 97 9.02 -5.55 8.92
N ILE A 98 7.91 -5.75 8.20
CA ILE A 98 7.42 -4.78 7.20
C ILE A 98 7.03 -3.47 7.89
N GLN A 99 6.37 -3.53 9.03
CA GLN A 99 5.98 -2.36 9.81
C GLN A 99 7.20 -1.55 10.26
N GLU A 100 8.22 -2.23 10.77
CA GLU A 100 9.46 -1.58 11.20
C GLU A 100 10.21 -0.96 10.01
N LEU A 101 10.21 -1.63 8.85
CA LEU A 101 10.75 -1.05 7.61
C LEU A 101 10.02 0.23 7.20
N ILE A 102 8.69 0.23 7.20
CA ILE A 102 7.87 1.42 6.89
C ILE A 102 8.18 2.55 7.87
N ASN A 103 8.23 2.25 9.16
CA ASN A 103 8.56 3.20 10.21
C ASN A 103 9.94 3.84 9.98
N ASN A 104 10.96 3.04 9.70
CA ASN A 104 12.33 3.52 9.54
C ASN A 104 12.52 4.28 8.23
N VAL A 105 11.91 3.83 7.13
CA VAL A 105 11.94 4.55 5.85
C VAL A 105 11.21 5.89 5.96
N ALA A 106 10.03 5.92 6.59
CA ALA A 106 9.27 7.15 6.78
C ALA A 106 10.00 8.18 7.66
N LYS A 107 10.67 7.73 8.73
CA LYS A 107 11.41 8.61 9.65
C LYS A 107 12.76 9.08 9.10
N ALA A 108 13.53 8.20 8.46
CA ALA A 108 14.90 8.49 8.05
C ALA A 108 15.01 9.10 6.65
N HIS A 109 14.15 8.66 5.71
CA HIS A 109 14.23 9.06 4.29
C HIS A 109 13.10 10.00 3.86
N GLY A 110 12.14 10.28 4.75
CA GLY A 110 10.99 11.16 4.46
C GLY A 110 10.03 10.62 3.41
N GLY A 111 10.22 9.37 2.97
CA GLY A 111 9.45 8.73 1.90
C GLY A 111 8.04 8.35 2.33
N TYR A 112 7.18 8.16 1.33
CA TYR A 112 5.86 7.57 1.50
C TYR A 112 5.93 6.05 1.34
N SER A 113 4.96 5.36 1.91
CA SER A 113 4.80 3.91 1.78
C SER A 113 3.41 3.57 1.29
N VAL A 114 3.30 2.47 0.54
CA VAL A 114 2.02 1.88 0.16
C VAL A 114 2.04 0.43 0.58
N PHE A 115 1.07 0.03 1.39
CA PHE A 115 0.90 -1.35 1.81
C PHE A 115 -0.26 -1.97 1.04
N ALA A 116 0.03 -2.97 0.21
CA ALA A 116 -0.98 -3.74 -0.52
C ALA A 116 -1.21 -5.10 0.15
N GLY A 117 -2.29 -5.22 0.91
CA GLY A 117 -2.72 -6.48 1.56
C GLY A 117 -3.47 -7.38 0.57
N VAL A 118 -2.72 -8.22 -0.16
CA VAL A 118 -3.24 -9.13 -1.18
C VAL A 118 -3.63 -10.46 -0.56
N GLY A 119 -4.93 -10.68 -0.32
CA GLY A 119 -5.44 -11.94 0.20
C GLY A 119 -4.95 -12.26 1.61
N GLU A 120 -4.64 -11.23 2.40
CA GLU A 120 -4.31 -11.37 3.81
C GLU A 120 -5.56 -11.59 4.68
N ARG A 121 -5.37 -11.89 5.96
CA ARG A 121 -6.48 -12.00 6.91
C ARG A 121 -6.94 -10.61 7.33
N THR A 122 -8.27 -10.41 7.37
CA THR A 122 -8.87 -9.15 7.82
C THR A 122 -8.42 -8.74 9.22
N ARG A 123 -8.23 -9.70 10.13
CA ARG A 123 -7.67 -9.43 11.47
C ARG A 123 -6.27 -8.82 11.39
N GLU A 124 -5.39 -9.38 10.56
CA GLU A 124 -4.01 -8.89 10.42
C GLU A 124 -3.99 -7.49 9.79
N GLY A 125 -4.89 -7.20 8.85
CA GLY A 125 -5.08 -5.85 8.29
C GLY A 125 -5.60 -4.83 9.32
N ASN A 126 -6.53 -5.24 10.19
CA ASN A 126 -7.05 -4.39 11.27
C ASN A 126 -5.97 -4.08 12.31
N ASP A 127 -5.23 -5.11 12.75
CA ASP A 127 -4.13 -4.96 13.70
C ASP A 127 -3.06 -3.99 13.15
N LEU A 128 -2.69 -4.16 11.87
CA LEU A 128 -1.75 -3.27 11.16
C LEU A 128 -2.24 -1.82 11.11
N TYR A 129 -3.54 -1.60 10.86
CA TYR A 129 -4.12 -0.26 10.79
C TYR A 129 -4.01 0.48 12.12
N HIS A 130 -4.40 -0.16 13.22
CA HIS A 130 -4.27 0.43 14.55
C HIS A 130 -2.82 0.62 14.98
N GLU A 131 -1.94 -0.33 14.65
CA GLU A 131 -0.51 -0.20 14.97
C GLU A 131 0.13 0.99 14.23
N PHE A 132 -0.27 1.28 13.00
CA PHE A 132 0.17 2.49 12.28
C PHE A 132 -0.34 3.80 12.89
N ILE A 133 -1.53 3.79 13.48
CA ILE A 133 -2.05 4.94 14.21
C ILE A 133 -1.27 5.13 15.52
N GLU A 134 -1.11 4.07 16.32
CA GLU A 134 -0.42 4.09 17.61
C GLU A 134 1.06 4.48 17.46
N SER A 135 1.73 3.97 16.43
CA SER A 135 3.13 4.29 16.11
C SER A 135 3.33 5.65 15.44
N LYS A 136 2.24 6.39 15.17
CA LYS A 136 2.23 7.69 14.47
C LYS A 136 2.80 7.64 13.04
N VAL A 137 2.77 6.48 12.41
CA VAL A 137 3.02 6.35 10.96
C VAL A 137 1.86 6.96 10.18
N ASN A 138 0.64 6.74 10.65
CA ASN A 138 -0.59 7.33 10.12
C ASN A 138 -1.30 8.15 11.18
N ALA A 139 -1.94 9.24 10.77
CA ALA A 139 -2.86 9.97 11.62
C ALA A 139 -4.18 9.20 11.74
N ASP A 140 -4.79 9.23 12.93
CA ASP A 140 -6.13 8.72 13.14
C ASP A 140 -7.15 9.60 12.38
N PRO A 141 -7.93 9.06 11.44
CA PRO A 141 -8.91 9.85 10.70
C PRO A 141 -10.13 10.27 11.56
N HIS A 142 -10.40 9.60 12.67
CA HIS A 142 -11.54 9.87 13.55
C HIS A 142 -11.16 10.78 14.72
N ASN A 143 -9.90 10.76 15.16
CA ASN A 143 -9.35 11.66 16.17
C ASN A 143 -7.97 12.22 15.75
N PRO A 144 -7.94 13.13 14.76
CA PRO A 144 -6.69 13.56 14.13
C PRO A 144 -5.84 14.41 15.08
N ASP A 145 -4.63 13.93 15.36
CA ASP A 145 -3.55 14.74 15.95
C ASP A 145 -2.91 15.60 14.84
N PRO A 146 -3.03 16.94 14.89
CA PRO A 146 -2.49 17.81 13.85
C PRO A 146 -0.95 17.78 13.75
N SER A 147 -0.26 17.20 14.74
CA SER A 147 1.19 17.01 14.69
C SER A 147 1.62 15.78 13.88
N VAL A 148 0.70 14.87 13.57
CA VAL A 148 0.98 13.63 12.84
C VAL A 148 0.52 13.77 11.39
N LYS A 149 1.44 13.52 10.46
CA LYS A 149 1.13 13.43 9.03
C LYS A 149 1.24 11.99 8.58
N SER A 150 0.20 11.48 7.94
CA SER A 150 0.18 10.11 7.44
C SER A 150 1.27 9.88 6.39
N LYS A 151 1.94 8.73 6.49
CA LYS A 151 3.04 8.34 5.61
C LYS A 151 2.76 7.07 4.82
N CYS A 152 1.70 6.33 5.17
CA CYS A 152 1.38 5.06 4.53
C CYS A 152 -0.06 5.04 4.00
N ALA A 153 -0.25 4.70 2.72
CA ALA A 153 -1.56 4.37 2.16
C ALA A 153 -1.80 2.85 2.25
N LEU A 154 -3.01 2.45 2.64
CA LEU A 154 -3.39 1.03 2.80
C LEU A 154 -4.32 0.62 1.67
N VAL A 155 -3.98 -0.45 0.95
CA VAL A 155 -4.79 -1.01 -0.13
C VAL A 155 -5.10 -2.45 0.22
N PHE A 156 -6.38 -2.76 0.43
CA PHE A 156 -6.80 -4.08 0.91
C PHE A 156 -7.70 -4.82 -0.07
N GLY A 157 -7.40 -6.10 -0.23
CA GLY A 157 -8.17 -7.07 -1.00
C GLY A 157 -8.09 -8.39 -0.26
N GLN A 158 -8.87 -8.51 0.82
CA GLN A 158 -8.68 -9.51 1.88
C GLN A 158 -9.15 -10.91 1.47
N MET A 159 -8.86 -11.94 2.27
CA MET A 159 -9.26 -13.33 1.98
C MET A 159 -10.76 -13.56 1.75
N ASN A 160 -11.62 -12.72 2.34
CA ASN A 160 -13.08 -12.80 2.18
C ASN A 160 -13.56 -12.26 0.82
N GLU A 161 -12.69 -11.60 0.05
CA GLU A 161 -13.04 -11.05 -1.25
C GLU A 161 -12.95 -12.08 -2.38
N PRO A 162 -13.77 -11.92 -3.44
CA PRO A 162 -13.73 -12.81 -4.59
C PRO A 162 -12.34 -12.82 -5.24
N PRO A 163 -11.95 -13.92 -5.90
CA PRO A 163 -10.62 -14.06 -6.49
C PRO A 163 -10.29 -12.97 -7.51
N GLY A 164 -11.30 -12.41 -8.20
CA GLY A 164 -11.09 -11.29 -9.13
C GLY A 164 -10.55 -10.02 -8.44
N ALA A 165 -11.04 -9.71 -7.24
CA ALA A 165 -10.55 -8.58 -6.46
C ALA A 165 -9.11 -8.83 -5.96
N ARG A 166 -8.85 -10.01 -5.40
CA ARG A 166 -7.52 -10.41 -4.93
C ARG A 166 -6.47 -10.43 -6.05
N ALA A 167 -6.86 -10.78 -7.26
CA ALA A 167 -5.97 -10.79 -8.43
C ALA A 167 -5.65 -9.39 -8.99
N ARG A 168 -6.32 -8.33 -8.52
CA ARG A 168 -6.16 -6.95 -9.03
C ARG A 168 -5.68 -5.97 -7.98
N VAL A 169 -5.92 -6.23 -6.70
CA VAL A 169 -5.53 -5.32 -5.61
C VAL A 169 -4.03 -4.99 -5.57
N GLY A 170 -3.17 -5.92 -5.99
CA GLY A 170 -1.73 -5.63 -6.14
C GLY A 170 -1.43 -4.54 -7.17
N LEU A 171 -2.20 -4.46 -8.26
CA LEU A 171 -2.08 -3.40 -9.26
C LEU A 171 -2.60 -2.07 -8.73
N THR A 172 -3.68 -2.08 -7.94
CA THR A 172 -4.18 -0.89 -7.25
C THR A 172 -3.11 -0.32 -6.32
N GLY A 173 -2.44 -1.18 -5.53
CA GLY A 173 -1.30 -0.78 -4.70
C GLY A 173 -0.16 -0.17 -5.50
N LEU A 174 0.22 -0.81 -6.62
CA LEU A 174 1.27 -0.29 -7.51
C LEU A 174 0.90 1.04 -8.19
N THR A 175 -0.40 1.31 -8.38
CA THR A 175 -0.87 2.55 -9.02
C THR A 175 -0.82 3.75 -8.06
N VAL A 176 -0.97 3.49 -6.76
CA VAL A 176 -0.87 4.49 -5.68
C VAL A 176 0.58 4.78 -5.31
N ALA A 177 1.47 3.79 -5.47
CA ALA A 177 2.91 3.92 -5.23
C ALA A 177 3.61 4.78 -6.29
#